data_AF-A0A922IL11-F1
#
_entry.id   AF-A0A922IL11-F1
#
_cell.length_a   1.000
_cell.length_b   1.000
_cell.length_c   1.000
_cell.angle_alpha   90.00
_cell.angle_beta   90.00
_cell.angle_gamma   90.00
#
_symmetry.space_group_name_H-M   'P 1'
#
loop_
_entity.id
_entity.type
_entity.pdbx_description
1 polymer ?
#
loop_
_entity_poly.entity_id
_entity_poly.type
_entity_poly.pdbx_seq_one_letter_code
_entity_poly.pdbx_strand_id
1 'polypeptide(L)'
;MNKRKSSHEVFNRSINDKIELKRELGLWSGVSITIGTIIGSGVFVAPKGVLENSGQSPGISIIIWILCGIISLLGSLCYAELGTTITHSGGDYMYIKKAFGNLPAFLQLWVNLVVIRPTSTAICAFSFAYYALYPIYSNCDPPHLLILIFSILSITNRS
;
A
#
# COMPACT_ATOMS: atom_id res chain seq x y z
N MET A 1 51.96 -20.40 9.97
CA MET A 1 50.72 -21.17 9.66
C MET A 1 49.55 -20.70 10.56
N ASN A 2 49.18 -19.41 10.56
CA ASN A 2 48.14 -18.87 11.47
C ASN A 2 47.19 -17.82 10.86
N LYS A 3 47.32 -17.45 9.57
CA LYS A 3 46.43 -16.45 8.93
C LYS A 3 45.13 -17.04 8.35
N ARG A 4 45.08 -18.35 8.05
CA ARG A 4 43.90 -19.00 7.47
C ARG A 4 42.77 -19.30 8.48
N LYS A 5 43.05 -19.42 9.78
CA LYS A 5 41.99 -19.60 10.80
C LYS A 5 41.18 -18.32 11.04
N SER A 6 41.83 -17.16 11.03
CA SER A 6 41.18 -15.86 11.26
C SER A 6 40.18 -15.48 10.15
N SER A 7 40.47 -15.74 8.88
CA SER A 7 39.55 -15.41 7.78
C SER A 7 38.30 -16.30 7.72
N HIS A 8 38.39 -17.57 8.15
CA HIS A 8 37.23 -18.47 8.21
C HIS A 8 36.32 -18.19 9.42
N GLU A 9 36.87 -17.73 10.55
CA GLU A 9 36.06 -17.30 11.70
C GLU A 9 35.31 -15.98 11.45
N VAL A 10 35.93 -15.03 10.74
CA VAL A 10 35.28 -13.76 10.36
C VAL A 10 34.15 -13.99 9.34
N PHE A 11 34.35 -14.89 8.37
CA PHE A 11 33.31 -15.27 7.41
C PHE A 11 32.13 -16.00 8.08
N ASN A 12 32.40 -16.92 9.03
CA ASN A 12 31.33 -17.59 9.77
C ASN A 12 30.57 -16.65 10.73
N ARG A 13 31.20 -15.58 11.22
CA ARG A 13 30.52 -14.56 12.03
C ARG A 13 29.55 -13.74 11.17
N SER A 14 29.95 -13.39 9.94
CA SER A 14 29.07 -12.70 8.97
C SER A 14 27.86 -13.53 8.53
N ILE A 15 27.95 -14.86 8.47
CA ILE A 15 26.83 -15.74 8.12
C ILE A 15 25.87 -15.94 9.32
N ASN A 16 26.39 -15.84 10.54
CA ASN A 16 25.62 -16.09 11.77
C ASN A 16 25.12 -14.80 12.47
N ASP A 17 25.48 -13.63 11.95
CA ASP A 17 24.78 -12.38 12.23
C ASP A 17 23.39 -12.46 11.56
N LYS A 18 22.49 -13.20 12.21
CA LYS A 18 21.06 -13.08 11.93
C LYS A 18 20.74 -11.61 12.08
N ILE A 19 20.35 -10.98 10.98
CA ILE A 19 19.87 -9.60 10.96
C ILE A 19 18.56 -9.59 11.74
N GLU A 20 18.65 -9.53 13.07
CA GLU A 20 17.51 -9.43 13.96
C GLU A 20 17.11 -7.96 14.03
N LEU A 21 15.99 -7.65 13.39
CA LEU A 21 15.34 -6.35 13.51
C LEU A 21 15.01 -6.11 14.99
N LYS A 22 15.60 -5.06 15.57
CA LYS A 22 15.29 -4.61 16.92
C LYS A 22 13.79 -4.30 16.97
N ARG A 23 13.03 -4.98 17.83
CA ARG A 23 11.57 -4.81 17.97
C ARG A 23 11.26 -3.48 18.67
N GLU A 24 11.46 -2.37 17.96
CA GLU A 24 11.22 -1.01 18.49
C GLU A 24 9.91 -0.39 17.97
N LEU A 25 9.18 -1.08 17.09
CA LEU A 25 7.86 -0.64 16.65
C LEU A 25 6.86 -0.82 17.80
N GLY A 26 6.71 0.23 18.60
CA GLY A 26 5.66 0.35 19.61
C GLY A 26 4.29 0.67 19.00
N LEU A 27 3.24 0.61 19.82
CA LEU A 27 1.85 0.84 19.41
C LEU A 27 1.68 2.19 18.67
N TRP A 28 2.27 3.25 19.23
CA TRP A 28 2.23 4.60 18.66
C TRP A 28 2.96 4.71 17.31
N SER A 29 4.06 3.97 17.13
CA SER A 29 4.76 3.93 15.85
C SER A 29 3.94 3.18 14.78
N GLY A 30 3.21 2.13 15.17
CA GLY A 30 2.29 1.39 14.29
C GLY A 30 1.04 2.19 13.92
N VAL A 31 0.49 2.95 14.86
CA VAL A 31 -0.67 3.82 14.61
C VAL A 31 -0.27 4.98 13.69
N SER A 32 0.85 5.64 13.94
CA SER A 32 1.33 6.76 13.11
C SER A 32 1.65 6.36 11.68
N ILE A 33 2.27 5.20 11.44
CA ILE A 33 2.50 4.70 10.07
C ILE A 33 1.17 4.41 9.36
N THR A 34 0.21 3.82 10.06
CA THR A 34 -1.12 3.52 9.50
C THR A 34 -1.84 4.81 9.10
N ILE A 35 -1.88 5.80 9.99
CA ILE A 35 -2.48 7.11 9.72
C ILE A 35 -1.78 7.79 8.54
N GLY A 36 -0.45 7.76 8.47
CA GLY A 36 0.32 8.32 7.38
C GLY A 36 0.01 7.68 6.02
N THR A 37 -0.23 6.37 5.99
CA THR A 37 -0.64 5.67 4.76
C THR A 37 -2.08 5.98 4.34
N ILE A 38 -3.01 6.19 5.29
CA ILE A 38 -4.42 6.50 5.00
C ILE A 38 -4.61 7.95 4.53
N ILE A 39 -3.96 8.92 5.19
CA ILE A 39 -4.08 10.36 4.90
C ILE A 39 -3.27 10.76 3.64
N GLY A 40 -2.54 9.84 3.00
CA GLY A 40 -1.72 10.12 1.82
C GLY A 40 -2.51 10.59 0.58
N SER A 41 -2.10 10.15 -0.61
CA SER A 41 -2.67 10.65 -1.87
C SER A 41 -4.18 10.42 -2.05
N GLY A 42 -4.77 9.45 -1.33
CA GLY A 42 -6.18 9.07 -1.48
C GLY A 42 -7.20 10.09 -0.97
N VAL A 43 -6.92 10.79 0.14
CA VAL A 43 -7.89 11.72 0.76
C VAL A 43 -8.11 12.99 -0.07
N PHE A 44 -7.16 13.37 -0.92
CA PHE A 44 -7.29 14.53 -1.80
C PHE A 44 -8.06 14.22 -3.09
N VAL A 45 -8.07 12.95 -3.51
CA VAL A 45 -8.71 12.49 -4.74
C VAL A 45 -10.14 11.98 -4.47
N ALA A 46 -10.35 11.31 -3.34
CA ALA A 46 -11.62 10.65 -3.01
C ALA A 46 -12.83 11.59 -2.84
N PRO A 47 -12.75 12.79 -2.21
CA PRO A 47 -13.92 13.62 -1.95
C PRO A 47 -14.58 14.14 -3.22
N LYS A 48 -13.78 14.51 -4.23
CA LYS A 48 -14.28 14.97 -5.53
C LYS A 48 -14.99 13.84 -6.27
N GLY A 49 -14.37 12.65 -6.31
CA GLY A 49 -14.97 11.48 -6.96
C GLY A 49 -16.30 11.06 -6.31
N VAL A 50 -16.39 11.05 -4.98
CA VAL A 50 -17.65 10.70 -4.30
C VAL A 50 -18.72 11.76 -4.54
N LEU A 51 -18.38 13.05 -4.51
CA LEU A 51 -19.35 14.13 -4.72
C LEU A 51 -19.92 14.14 -6.15
N GLU A 52 -19.07 13.92 -7.16
CA GLU A 52 -19.50 13.83 -8.56
C GLU A 52 -20.43 12.63 -8.80
N ASN A 53 -20.09 11.45 -8.24
CA ASN A 53 -20.90 10.25 -8.39
C ASN A 53 -22.15 10.22 -7.49
N SER A 54 -22.24 11.08 -6.48
CA SER A 54 -23.40 11.21 -5.58
C SER A 54 -24.45 12.21 -6.08
N GLY A 55 -24.38 12.61 -7.35
CA GLY A 55 -25.30 13.58 -7.94
C GLY A 55 -25.15 14.99 -7.36
N GLN A 56 -23.93 15.38 -6.95
CA GLN A 56 -23.59 16.69 -6.38
C GLN A 56 -24.34 17.05 -5.08
N SER A 57 -25.06 16.10 -4.49
CA SER A 57 -25.73 16.28 -3.20
C SER A 57 -24.80 15.92 -2.04
N PRO A 58 -24.45 16.88 -1.16
CA PRO A 58 -23.56 16.61 -0.04
C PRO A 58 -24.13 15.57 0.94
N GLY A 59 -25.46 15.48 1.08
CA GLY A 59 -26.10 14.52 1.99
C GLY A 59 -25.84 13.05 1.62
N ILE A 60 -25.92 12.70 0.33
CA ILE A 60 -25.69 11.33 -0.15
C ILE A 60 -24.22 10.95 -0.02
N SER A 61 -23.31 11.90 -0.28
CA SER A 61 -21.87 11.67 -0.16
C SER A 61 -21.43 11.28 1.26
N ILE A 62 -22.06 11.88 2.28
CA ILE A 62 -21.82 11.57 3.70
C ILE A 62 -22.34 10.18 4.07
N ILE A 63 -23.51 9.77 3.56
CA ILE A 63 -24.05 8.43 3.81
C ILE A 63 -23.13 7.36 3.22
N ILE A 64 -22.65 7.55 1.98
CA ILE A 64 -21.70 6.64 1.33
C ILE A 64 -20.39 6.57 2.13
N TRP A 65 -19.89 7.70 2.61
CA TRP A 65 -18.71 7.75 3.47
C TRP A 65 -18.87 6.96 4.76
N ILE A 66 -20.01 7.13 5.44
CA ILE A 66 -20.31 6.40 6.68
C ILE A 66 -20.41 4.90 6.40
N LEU A 67 -21.12 4.50 5.35
CA LEU A 67 -21.22 3.07 4.97
C LEU A 67 -19.86 2.46 4.64
N CYS A 68 -19.03 3.16 3.87
CA CYS A 68 -17.66 2.73 3.57
C CYS A 68 -16.80 2.64 4.85
N GLY A 69 -16.95 3.60 5.76
CA GLY A 69 -16.30 3.59 7.07
C GLY A 69 -16.70 2.38 7.91
N ILE A 70 -17.98 2.03 7.97
CA ILE A 70 -18.47 0.85 8.70
C ILE A 70 -17.89 -0.43 8.11
N ILE A 71 -17.93 -0.59 6.78
CA ILE A 71 -17.35 -1.77 6.11
C ILE A 71 -15.85 -1.88 6.39
N SER A 72 -15.13 -0.74 6.34
CA SER A 72 -13.69 -0.69 6.63
C SER A 72 -13.38 -1.03 8.09
N LEU A 73 -14.21 -0.58 9.03
CA LEU A 73 -14.09 -0.91 10.45
C LEU A 73 -14.30 -2.42 10.68
N LEU A 74 -15.33 -3.01 10.08
CA LEU A 74 -15.56 -4.46 10.17
C LEU A 74 -14.39 -5.25 9.61
N GLY A 75 -13.86 -4.85 8.45
CA GLY A 75 -12.66 -5.45 7.86
C GLY A 75 -11.45 -5.33 8.80
N SER A 76 -11.21 -4.14 9.35
CA SER A 76 -10.11 -3.92 10.31
C SER A 76 -10.26 -4.77 11.57
N LEU A 77 -11.48 -5.01 12.05
CA LEU A 77 -11.75 -5.83 13.22
C LEU A 77 -11.46 -7.30 12.95
N CYS A 78 -11.89 -7.81 11.79
CA CYS A 78 -11.52 -9.16 11.34
C CYS A 78 -10.00 -9.33 11.21
N TYR A 79 -9.31 -8.32 10.66
CA TYR A 79 -7.84 -8.33 10.58
C TYR A 79 -7.17 -8.24 11.95
N ALA A 80 -7.75 -7.51 12.91
CA ALA A 80 -7.24 -7.43 14.28
C ALA A 80 -7.33 -8.78 15.01
N GLU A 81 -8.47 -9.47 14.92
CA GLU A 81 -8.67 -10.82 15.48
C GLU A 81 -7.70 -11.84 14.88
N LEU A 82 -7.46 -11.75 13.57
CA LEU A 82 -6.51 -12.61 12.88
C LEU A 82 -5.06 -12.29 13.28
N GLY A 83 -4.77 -11.00 13.49
CA GLY A 83 -3.47 -10.48 13.89
C GLY A 83 -3.07 -10.80 15.32
N THR A 84 -4.02 -10.87 16.25
CA THR A 84 -3.79 -11.33 17.63
C THR A 84 -3.59 -12.85 17.70
N THR A 85 -4.27 -13.61 16.83
CA THR A 85 -4.18 -15.08 16.79
C THR A 85 -2.88 -15.60 16.17
N ILE A 86 -2.25 -14.81 15.28
CA ILE A 86 -1.06 -15.22 14.52
C ILE A 86 0.08 -14.22 14.74
N THR A 87 0.90 -14.47 15.76
CA THR A 87 2.03 -13.63 16.19
C THR A 87 3.35 -13.93 15.45
N HIS A 88 3.28 -14.20 14.14
CA HIS A 88 4.47 -14.38 13.30
C HIS A 88 4.78 -13.14 12.47
N SER A 89 6.06 -12.74 12.43
CA SER A 89 6.56 -11.63 11.62
C SER A 89 6.50 -11.97 10.12
N GLY A 90 5.37 -11.68 9.46
CA GLY A 90 5.19 -11.93 8.03
C GLY A 90 4.01 -11.21 7.35
N GLY A 91 3.19 -10.45 8.09
CA GLY A 91 2.04 -9.70 7.54
C GLY A 91 0.97 -10.59 6.91
N ASP A 92 0.23 -10.06 5.93
CA ASP A 92 -0.90 -10.74 5.25
C ASP A 92 -0.54 -12.12 4.69
N TYR A 93 0.71 -12.28 4.25
CA TYR A 93 1.21 -13.53 3.69
C TYR A 93 1.17 -14.66 4.73
N MET A 94 1.49 -14.37 5.99
CA MET A 94 1.54 -15.41 7.02
C MET A 94 0.16 -15.80 7.55
N TYR A 95 -0.81 -14.88 7.48
CA TYR A 95 -2.21 -15.17 7.76
C TYR A 95 -2.78 -16.17 6.76
N ILE A 96 -2.55 -15.94 5.45
CA ILE A 96 -3.05 -16.81 4.38
C ILE A 96 -2.30 -18.14 4.35
N LYS A 97 -0.99 -18.14 4.63
CA LYS A 97 -0.19 -19.36 4.71
C LYS A 97 -0.68 -20.29 5.82
N LYS A 98 -1.11 -19.73 6.96
CA LYS A 98 -1.60 -20.50 8.10
C LYS A 98 -3.05 -20.95 7.93
N ALA A 99 -3.89 -20.17 7.24
CA ALA A 99 -5.30 -20.49 7.02
C ALA A 99 -5.55 -21.44 5.82
N PHE A 100 -4.80 -21.27 4.71
CA PHE A 100 -5.05 -21.98 3.45
C PHE A 100 -3.86 -22.80 2.93
N GLY A 101 -2.70 -22.76 3.60
CA GLY A 101 -1.49 -23.48 3.21
C GLY A 101 -0.56 -22.69 2.25
N ASN A 102 0.54 -23.33 1.81
CA ASN A 102 1.63 -22.65 1.11
C ASN A 102 1.27 -22.14 -0.30
N LEU A 103 0.44 -22.87 -1.05
CA LEU A 103 0.11 -22.57 -2.45
C LEU A 103 -0.76 -21.30 -2.61
N PRO A 104 -1.90 -21.14 -1.89
CA PRO A 104 -2.69 -19.90 -1.94
C PRO A 104 -1.97 -18.69 -1.35
N ALA A 105 -1.09 -18.88 -0.37
CA ALA A 105 -0.24 -17.78 0.13
C ALA A 105 0.73 -17.29 -0.94
N PHE A 106 1.34 -18.19 -1.72
CA PHE A 106 2.21 -17.83 -2.84
C PHE A 106 1.45 -17.09 -3.94
N LEU A 107 0.26 -17.56 -4.31
CA LEU A 107 -0.61 -16.89 -5.28
C LEU A 107 -1.03 -15.49 -4.80
N GLN A 108 -1.43 -15.33 -3.54
CA GLN A 108 -1.74 -14.01 -2.99
C GLN A 108 -0.52 -13.09 -3.06
N LEU A 109 0.66 -13.57 -2.69
CA LEU A 109 1.89 -12.77 -2.75
C LEU A 109 2.17 -12.34 -4.20
N TRP A 110 2.00 -13.26 -5.16
CA TRP A 110 2.18 -13.00 -6.58
C TRP A 110 1.19 -11.95 -7.10
N VAL A 111 -0.10 -12.09 -6.79
CA VAL A 111 -1.13 -11.11 -7.15
C VAL A 111 -0.86 -9.77 -6.50
N ASN A 112 -0.42 -9.77 -5.25
CA ASN A 112 -0.10 -8.54 -4.55
C ASN A 112 1.07 -7.80 -5.22
N LEU A 113 2.15 -8.52 -5.52
CA LEU A 113 3.33 -7.96 -6.17
C LEU A 113 3.08 -7.52 -7.61
N VAL A 114 2.36 -8.32 -8.41
CA VAL A 114 2.21 -8.10 -9.86
C VAL A 114 0.97 -7.29 -10.20
N VAL A 115 -0.06 -7.30 -9.37
CA VAL A 115 -1.31 -6.58 -9.65
C VAL A 115 -1.46 -5.40 -8.70
N ILE A 116 -1.47 -5.62 -7.39
CA ILE A 116 -1.86 -4.58 -6.42
C ILE A 116 -0.85 -3.42 -6.40
N ARG A 117 0.45 -3.74 -6.31
CA ARG A 117 1.51 -2.72 -6.25
C ARG A 117 1.56 -1.84 -7.50
N PRO A 118 1.67 -2.38 -8.73
CA PRO A 118 1.72 -1.55 -9.93
C PRO A 118 0.38 -0.85 -10.21
N THR A 119 -0.76 -1.48 -9.92
CA THR A 119 -2.08 -0.84 -10.09
C THR A 119 -2.22 0.36 -9.18
N SER A 120 -1.82 0.25 -7.91
CA SER A 120 -1.85 1.37 -6.97
C SER A 120 -0.98 2.54 -7.45
N THR A 121 0.24 2.27 -7.90
CA THR A 121 1.11 3.32 -8.44
C THR A 121 0.58 3.92 -9.74
N ALA A 122 -0.03 3.11 -10.61
CA ALA A 122 -0.60 3.55 -11.88
C ALA A 122 -1.82 4.45 -11.67
N ILE A 123 -2.74 4.06 -10.78
CA ILE A 123 -3.92 4.87 -10.43
C ILE A 123 -3.48 6.19 -9.82
N CYS A 124 -2.54 6.19 -8.87
CA CYS A 124 -2.02 7.41 -8.28
C CYS A 124 -1.37 8.34 -9.32
N ALA A 125 -0.55 7.80 -10.23
CA ALA A 125 0.08 8.57 -11.30
C ALA A 125 -0.95 9.14 -12.29
N PHE A 126 -1.97 8.34 -12.64
CA PHE A 126 -3.06 8.75 -13.51
C PHE A 126 -3.90 9.87 -12.88
N SER A 127 -4.32 9.71 -11.62
CA SER A 127 -5.05 10.75 -10.89
C SER A 127 -4.22 12.02 -10.75
N PHE A 128 -2.94 11.91 -10.43
CA PHE A 128 -2.05 13.07 -10.35
C PHE A 128 -1.94 13.81 -11.69
N ALA A 129 -1.70 13.09 -12.78
CA ALA A 129 -1.63 13.67 -14.12
C ALA A 129 -2.93 14.38 -14.51
N TYR A 130 -4.09 13.76 -14.21
CA TYR A 130 -5.40 14.35 -14.44
C TYR A 130 -5.58 15.67 -13.67
N TYR A 131 -5.29 15.68 -12.37
CA TYR A 131 -5.42 16.89 -11.55
C TYR A 131 -4.39 17.98 -11.88
N ALA A 132 -3.19 17.61 -12.31
CA ALA A 132 -2.15 18.55 -12.72
C ALA A 132 -2.47 19.24 -14.05
N LEU A 133 -3.16 18.55 -14.97
CA LEU A 133 -3.55 19.08 -16.28
C LEU A 133 -4.88 19.85 -16.23
N TYR A 134 -5.72 19.58 -15.23
CA TYR A 134 -7.00 20.28 -15.00
C TYR A 134 -6.91 21.82 -15.02
N PRO A 135 -5.95 22.50 -14.35
CA PRO A 135 -5.84 23.96 -14.41
C PRO A 135 -5.38 24.49 -15.77
N ILE A 136 -4.61 23.71 -16.54
CA ILE A 136 -4.05 24.11 -17.84
C ILE A 136 -5.11 24.01 -18.95
N TYR A 137 -6.02 23.05 -18.83
CA TYR A 137 -7.12 22.81 -19.77
C TYR A 137 -8.46 23.15 -19.11
N SER A 138 -8.70 24.44 -18.84
CA SER A 138 -9.91 24.90 -18.14
C SER A 138 -11.17 24.90 -19.01
N ASN A 139 -11.04 24.84 -20.35
CA ASN A 139 -12.14 24.96 -21.34
C ASN A 139 -12.31 23.73 -22.25
N CYS A 140 -11.51 22.68 -22.09
CA CYS A 140 -11.58 21.46 -22.90
C CYS A 140 -11.16 20.26 -22.06
N ASP A 141 -11.80 19.10 -22.27
CA ASP A 141 -11.33 17.86 -21.69
C ASP A 141 -9.93 17.54 -22.23
N PRO A 142 -8.90 17.37 -21.38
CA PRO A 142 -7.56 17.02 -21.84
C PRO A 142 -7.63 15.68 -22.56
N PRO A 143 -7.02 15.55 -23.76
CA PRO A 143 -7.09 14.29 -24.50
C PRO A 143 -6.49 13.16 -23.66
N HIS A 144 -7.19 12.03 -23.58
CA HIS A 144 -6.80 10.87 -22.77
C HIS A 144 -5.34 10.44 -23.00
N LEU A 145 -4.84 10.62 -24.23
CA LEU A 145 -3.47 10.30 -24.63
C LEU A 145 -2.43 11.15 -23.87
N LEU A 146 -2.72 12.42 -23.58
CA LEU A 146 -1.85 13.31 -22.82
C LEU A 146 -1.73 12.90 -21.34
N ILE A 147 -2.86 12.54 -20.72
CA ILE A 147 -2.89 12.04 -19.33
C ILE A 147 -2.08 10.74 -19.23
N LEU A 148 -2.20 9.89 -20.25
CA LEU A 148 -1.51 8.59 -20.31
C LEU A 148 0.01 8.76 -20.52
N ILE A 149 0.44 9.70 -21.35
CA ILE A 149 1.88 10.02 -21.50
C ILE A 149 2.44 10.60 -20.20
N PHE A 150 1.73 11.54 -19.56
CA PHE A 150 2.19 12.14 -18.30
C PHE A 150 2.25 11.13 -17.15
N SER A 151 1.29 10.21 -17.07
CA SER A 151 1.29 9.16 -16.05
C SER A 151 2.44 8.18 -16.27
N ILE A 152 2.70 7.75 -17.52
CA ILE A 152 3.86 6.91 -17.87
C ILE A 152 5.17 7.63 -17.52
N LEU A 153 5.33 8.90 -17.91
CA LEU A 153 6.53 9.69 -17.60
C LEU A 153 6.75 9.80 -16.08
N SER A 154 5.68 10.01 -15.31
CA SER A 154 5.73 10.11 -13.85
C SER A 154 6.12 8.79 -13.18
N ILE A 155 5.70 7.65 -13.76
CA ILE A 155 6.08 6.32 -13.29
C ILE A 155 7.57 6.07 -13.59
N THR A 156 8.03 6.40 -14.80
CA THR A 156 9.43 6.23 -15.22
C THR A 156 10.40 7.14 -14.45
N ASN A 157 9.98 8.34 -14.04
CA ASN A 157 10.82 9.24 -13.23
C ASN A 157 10.90 8.84 -11.75
N ARG A 158 10.06 7.88 -11.31
CA ARG A 158 10.00 7.41 -9.91
C ARG A 158 10.79 6.10 -9.70
N SER A 159 11.12 5.37 -10.76
CA SER A 159 11.98 4.17 -10.75
C SER A 159 13.45 4.52 -10.85
#